data_AF-A0A7Z9WL56-F1
#
_entry.id   AF-A0A7Z9WL56-F1
#
_cell.length_a   1.000
_cell.length_b   1.000
_cell.length_c   1.000
_cell.angle_alpha   90.00
_cell.angle_beta   90.00
_cell.angle_gamma   90.00
#
_symmetry.space_group_name_H-M   'P 1'
#
loop_
_entity.id
_entity.type
_entity.pdbx_description
1 polymer ?
#
loop_
_entity_poly.entity_id
_entity_poly.type
_entity_poly.pdbx_seq_one_letter_code
_entity_poly.pdbx_strand_id
1 'polypeptide(L)'
;LPPQAEYTCSTNPKRTGKAKANAPTPAPRIVRTPLAPAERSTEELLAEVEVPERDPVKLATRLKKLDRPIPVVVNETPPRYQVGDREVFWVSNQDTKEHFTITATLRCVTPHVYMWVEEGCEVDQEALEKSARRFEEQTYPTNRAFFGSEWTPGVDNDPHLSILHARGLGDSVAGYYSVADQYSRLINPYSNEREMFYINLDSIQPGTDFYDGVLAHEFQHMIHWALDRNEDTWVNEGLSELASYLNGYSVGGADFFYSRSPDTQLTSWPDGPGEAGPNYGASYLFMAYFLERFGEEAMKAVVAHPANGIAGFEAVLAERGLRFEDVFADWLIANYLDDPHLEDGRYGYRELEVLSPRLDQTHDRYPVQRSTTVHQYGADYIELSGEGDVAIEFRGSTRVKLVPNEPHSGRFYWWSNRGDNSDMTLTRPFDLRGLSQATLEVWLWYDIEEDWD
;
A
#
# COMPACT_ATOMS: atom_id res chain seq x y z
N LEU A 1 4.68 -2.80 16.69
CA LEU A 1 5.23 -3.78 17.66
C LEU A 1 4.23 -4.90 17.85
N PRO A 2 4.60 -6.16 17.61
CA PRO A 2 3.66 -7.28 17.71
C PRO A 2 3.33 -7.58 19.20
N PRO A 3 2.06 -7.80 19.56
CA PRO A 3 1.68 -8.22 20.90
C PRO A 3 2.19 -9.62 21.24
N GLN A 4 2.40 -9.89 22.53
CA GLN A 4 2.69 -11.24 23.02
C GLN A 4 1.47 -12.14 22.91
N ALA A 5 1.72 -13.38 22.52
CA ALA A 5 0.77 -14.47 22.43
C ALA A 5 1.34 -15.75 23.05
N GLU A 6 0.46 -16.59 23.56
CA GLU A 6 0.79 -17.89 24.13
C GLU A 6 -0.25 -18.91 23.71
N TYR A 7 0.18 -20.09 23.30
CA TYR A 7 -0.72 -21.21 23.06
C TYR A 7 -0.25 -22.48 23.75
N THR A 8 -1.22 -23.31 24.13
CA THR A 8 -1.01 -24.65 24.68
C THR A 8 -1.85 -25.65 23.89
N CYS A 9 -1.22 -26.70 23.39
CA CYS A 9 -1.88 -27.81 22.71
C CYS A 9 -1.72 -29.07 23.55
N SER A 10 -2.82 -29.76 23.84
CA SER A 10 -2.80 -31.00 24.64
C SER A 10 -3.73 -32.04 24.04
N THR A 11 -3.32 -33.31 24.07
CA THR A 11 -4.20 -34.43 23.73
C THR A 11 -5.23 -34.59 24.83
N ASN A 12 -6.50 -34.78 24.48
CA ASN A 12 -7.55 -34.88 25.48
C ASN A 12 -7.49 -36.24 26.22
N PRO A 13 -7.13 -36.29 27.52
CA PRO A 13 -6.87 -37.57 28.20
C PRO A 13 -8.14 -38.39 28.48
N LYS A 14 -9.33 -37.94 28.07
CA LYS A 14 -10.63 -38.54 28.43
C LYS A 14 -11.39 -39.26 27.30
N ARG A 15 -10.83 -39.39 26.09
CA ARG A 15 -11.45 -40.18 25.01
C ARG A 15 -10.68 -41.47 24.71
N THR A 16 -10.66 -42.40 25.66
CA THR A 16 -10.15 -43.77 25.46
C THR A 16 -11.20 -44.74 24.90
N GLY A 17 -12.29 -44.24 24.31
CA GLY A 17 -13.33 -45.03 23.66
C GLY A 17 -13.49 -44.63 22.20
N LYS A 18 -13.65 -45.63 21.30
CA LYS A 18 -13.89 -45.45 19.85
C LYS A 18 -14.69 -44.17 19.57
N ALA A 19 -14.09 -43.24 18.84
CA ALA A 19 -14.72 -42.00 18.43
C ALA A 19 -16.09 -42.30 17.81
N LYS A 20 -17.17 -41.83 18.45
CA LYS A 20 -18.46 -41.73 17.77
C LYS A 20 -18.30 -40.62 16.75
N ALA A 21 -18.35 -40.96 15.46
CA ALA A 21 -18.14 -40.07 14.32
C ALA A 21 -19.08 -38.84 14.22
N ASN A 22 -19.97 -38.60 15.20
CA ASN A 22 -21.00 -37.55 15.17
C ASN A 22 -21.10 -36.75 16.49
N ALA A 23 -20.06 -36.71 17.33
CA ALA A 23 -20.08 -35.80 18.48
C ALA A 23 -19.72 -34.38 18.00
N PRO A 24 -20.54 -33.34 18.27
CA PRO A 24 -20.26 -31.99 17.81
C PRO A 24 -18.95 -31.47 18.40
N THR A 25 -18.15 -30.80 17.57
CA THR A 25 -16.96 -30.07 18.00
C THR A 25 -17.37 -29.05 19.06
N PRO A 26 -16.75 -29.05 20.25
CA PRO A 26 -17.07 -28.06 21.28
C PRO A 26 -16.79 -26.66 20.74
N ALA A 27 -17.75 -25.75 20.90
CA ALA A 27 -17.56 -24.36 20.54
C ALA A 27 -16.40 -23.76 21.36
N PRO A 28 -15.50 -22.98 20.75
CA PRO A 28 -14.39 -22.37 21.47
C PRO A 28 -14.92 -21.46 22.58
N ARG A 29 -14.37 -21.62 23.79
CA ARG A 29 -14.71 -20.74 24.91
C ARG A 29 -13.78 -19.54 24.89
N ILE A 30 -14.30 -18.40 24.48
CA ILE A 30 -13.56 -17.13 24.48
C ILE A 30 -13.73 -16.46 25.85
N VAL A 31 -12.63 -16.21 26.54
CA VAL A 31 -12.59 -15.42 27.78
C VAL A 31 -11.83 -14.14 27.50
N ARG A 32 -12.52 -13.01 27.49
CA ARG A 32 -11.91 -11.67 27.36
C ARG A 32 -11.85 -11.02 28.72
N THR A 33 -10.67 -10.57 29.15
CA THR A 33 -10.58 -9.66 30.29
C THR A 33 -11.23 -8.35 29.87
N PRO A 34 -12.28 -7.86 30.56
CA PRO A 34 -12.93 -6.61 30.18
C PRO A 34 -11.91 -5.47 30.24
N LEU A 35 -11.81 -4.72 29.15
CA LEU A 35 -11.14 -3.43 29.17
C LEU A 35 -11.93 -2.51 30.12
N ALA A 36 -11.22 -1.63 30.86
CA ALA A 36 -11.90 -0.58 31.61
C ALA A 36 -12.82 0.20 30.66
N PRO A 37 -14.07 0.46 31.04
CA PRO A 37 -15.02 1.14 30.16
C PRO A 37 -14.49 2.53 29.84
N ALA A 38 -14.16 2.74 28.57
CA ALA A 38 -14.06 4.05 27.96
C ALA A 38 -15.38 4.29 27.20
N GLU A 39 -15.82 5.55 27.10
CA GLU A 39 -17.00 5.87 26.30
C GLU A 39 -16.80 5.47 24.83
N ARG A 40 -15.54 5.52 24.35
CA ARG A 40 -15.05 4.99 23.07
C ARG A 40 -13.61 4.48 23.20
N SER A 41 -13.25 3.45 22.45
CA SER A 41 -11.85 3.00 22.35
C SER A 41 -11.01 3.99 21.52
N THR A 42 -9.68 3.97 21.69
CA THR A 42 -8.79 4.79 20.84
C THR A 42 -8.93 4.41 19.36
N GLU A 43 -9.12 3.12 19.08
CA GLU A 43 -9.37 2.58 17.74
C GLU A 43 -10.67 3.13 17.12
N GLU A 44 -11.79 3.11 17.86
CA GLU A 44 -13.05 3.70 17.41
C GLU A 44 -12.92 5.20 17.13
N LEU A 45 -12.13 5.92 17.94
CA LEU A 45 -11.86 7.35 17.72
C LEU A 45 -11.08 7.56 16.42
N LEU A 46 -10.03 6.77 16.18
CA LEU A 46 -9.20 6.91 14.99
C LEU A 46 -9.96 6.53 13.72
N ALA A 47 -10.83 5.52 13.77
CA ALA A 47 -11.65 5.09 12.63
C ALA A 47 -12.67 6.16 12.17
N GLU A 48 -13.03 7.12 13.03
CA GLU A 48 -13.94 8.22 12.69
C GLU A 48 -13.22 9.56 12.46
N VAL A 49 -11.90 9.63 12.70
CA VAL A 49 -11.14 10.86 12.46
C VAL A 49 -10.99 11.06 10.96
N GLU A 50 -11.48 12.18 10.47
CA GLU A 50 -11.21 12.63 9.10
C GLU A 50 -9.73 13.02 8.98
N VAL A 51 -9.02 12.35 8.09
CA VAL A 51 -7.63 12.61 7.76
C VAL A 51 -7.62 13.55 6.53
N PRO A 52 -7.25 14.82 6.68
CA PRO A 52 -7.33 15.78 5.59
C PRO A 52 -6.19 15.55 4.57
N GLU A 53 -6.55 15.44 3.30
CA GLU A 53 -5.60 15.45 2.19
C GLU A 53 -4.69 16.69 2.24
N ARG A 54 -3.41 16.47 1.94
CA ARG A 54 -2.41 17.51 1.73
C ARG A 54 -2.71 18.27 0.44
N ASP A 55 -2.71 19.60 0.51
CA ASP A 55 -2.78 20.48 -0.65
C ASP A 55 -1.47 21.28 -0.78
N PRO A 56 -0.50 20.82 -1.60
CA PRO A 56 0.80 21.48 -1.73
C PRO A 56 0.73 22.92 -2.22
N VAL A 57 -0.28 23.28 -3.03
CA VAL A 57 -0.48 24.66 -3.49
C VAL A 57 -0.87 25.56 -2.32
N LYS A 58 -1.87 25.15 -1.52
CA LYS A 58 -2.28 25.89 -0.32
C LYS A 58 -1.16 25.94 0.71
N LEU A 59 -0.45 24.83 0.92
CA LEU A 59 0.68 24.75 1.85
C LEU A 59 1.81 25.69 1.44
N ALA A 60 2.26 25.63 0.18
CA ALA A 60 3.31 26.49 -0.33
C ALA A 60 2.89 27.97 -0.25
N THR A 61 1.65 28.30 -0.63
CA THR A 61 1.12 29.66 -0.54
C THR A 61 1.13 30.17 0.92
N ARG A 62 0.63 29.35 1.86
CA ARG A 62 0.54 29.66 3.30
C ARG A 62 1.91 29.80 3.95
N LEU A 63 2.79 28.83 3.75
CA LEU A 63 4.07 28.71 4.47
C LEU A 63 5.17 29.56 3.84
N LYS A 64 5.27 29.62 2.51
CA LYS A 64 6.25 30.47 1.80
C LYS A 64 5.77 31.92 1.66
N LYS A 65 4.54 32.25 2.09
CA LYS A 65 3.93 33.58 2.04
C LYS A 65 4.01 34.19 0.64
N LEU A 66 3.58 33.42 -0.35
CA LEU A 66 3.66 33.85 -1.75
C LEU A 66 2.57 34.88 -2.06
N ASP A 67 2.99 36.01 -2.61
CA ASP A 67 2.07 37.10 -3.00
C ASP A 67 1.41 36.87 -4.36
N ARG A 68 1.83 35.83 -5.10
CA ARG A 68 1.31 35.48 -6.42
C ARG A 68 0.71 34.07 -6.40
N PRO A 69 -0.40 33.83 -7.12
CA PRO A 69 -0.93 32.49 -7.30
C PRO A 69 0.11 31.57 -7.94
N ILE A 70 0.20 30.35 -7.43
CA ILE A 70 0.96 29.27 -8.08
C ILE A 70 0.08 28.69 -9.19
N PRO A 71 0.57 28.59 -10.43
CA PRO A 71 -0.19 27.93 -11.49
C PRO A 71 -0.29 26.43 -11.20
N VAL A 72 -1.51 25.90 -11.30
CA VAL A 72 -1.75 24.45 -11.29
C VAL A 72 -1.39 23.86 -12.65
N VAL A 73 -1.72 24.56 -13.75
CA VAL A 73 -1.27 24.24 -15.11
C VAL A 73 -0.22 25.26 -15.53
N VAL A 74 0.99 24.82 -15.88
CA VAL A 74 2.17 25.66 -16.07
C VAL A 74 2.31 26.21 -17.49
N ASN A 75 1.69 25.56 -18.48
CA ASN A 75 1.72 25.98 -19.88
C ASN A 75 0.34 26.38 -20.40
N GLU A 76 0.25 27.55 -21.03
CA GLU A 76 -0.99 27.97 -21.71
C GLU A 76 -1.28 27.13 -22.96
N THR A 77 -0.24 26.66 -23.65
CA THR A 77 -0.32 25.81 -24.83
C THR A 77 0.51 24.55 -24.64
N PRO A 78 0.01 23.37 -25.01
CA PRO A 78 0.75 22.12 -24.86
C PRO A 78 2.11 22.20 -25.56
N PRO A 79 3.18 21.66 -24.95
CA PRO A 79 4.41 21.39 -25.67
C PRO A 79 4.13 20.50 -26.89
N ARG A 80 5.04 20.53 -27.86
CA ARG A 80 4.95 19.69 -29.06
C ARG A 80 6.28 19.01 -29.27
N TYR A 81 6.32 17.73 -28.94
CA TYR A 81 7.51 16.91 -29.12
C TYR A 81 7.41 16.04 -30.36
N GLN A 82 8.57 15.79 -30.96
CA GLN A 82 8.77 14.85 -32.06
C GLN A 82 10.00 13.98 -31.79
N VAL A 83 10.02 12.79 -32.37
CA VAL A 83 11.16 11.86 -32.23
C VAL A 83 12.47 12.57 -32.61
N GLY A 84 13.47 12.45 -31.74
CA GLY A 84 14.77 13.11 -31.86
C GLY A 84 14.91 14.41 -31.07
N ASP A 85 13.82 14.96 -30.51
CA ASP A 85 13.90 16.08 -29.59
C ASP A 85 14.66 15.69 -28.31
N ARG A 86 15.32 16.67 -27.70
CA ARG A 86 16.20 16.50 -26.54
C ARG A 86 15.72 17.39 -25.42
N GLU A 87 15.61 16.83 -24.21
CA GLU A 87 15.17 17.56 -23.03
C GLU A 87 16.06 17.24 -21.82
N VAL A 88 16.11 18.17 -20.87
CA VAL A 88 16.79 17.99 -19.59
C VAL A 88 15.75 17.64 -18.54
N PHE A 89 15.99 16.54 -17.82
CA PHE A 89 15.11 16.04 -16.78
C PHE A 89 15.82 16.09 -15.43
N TRP A 90 15.10 16.48 -14.39
CA TRP A 90 15.46 16.13 -13.02
C TRP A 90 15.12 14.66 -12.77
N VAL A 91 15.99 13.97 -12.05
CA VAL A 91 15.81 12.59 -11.61
C VAL A 91 16.27 12.48 -10.17
N SER A 92 15.73 11.52 -9.43
CA SER A 92 16.18 11.16 -8.08
C SER A 92 16.75 9.74 -8.06
N ASN A 93 17.84 9.55 -7.31
CA ASN A 93 18.24 8.22 -6.87
C ASN A 93 17.35 7.82 -5.68
N GLN A 94 16.66 6.67 -5.76
CA GLN A 94 15.69 6.27 -4.75
C GLN A 94 16.30 5.66 -3.49
N ASP A 95 17.59 5.29 -3.52
CA ASP A 95 18.29 4.79 -2.34
C ASP A 95 18.86 5.96 -1.51
N THR A 96 19.43 6.97 -2.18
CA THR A 96 20.11 8.10 -1.52
C THR A 96 19.26 9.36 -1.41
N LYS A 97 18.12 9.41 -2.12
CA LYS A 97 17.25 10.59 -2.28
C LYS A 97 17.95 11.82 -2.89
N GLU A 98 19.11 11.62 -3.53
CA GLU A 98 19.82 12.70 -4.21
C GLU A 98 19.19 13.03 -5.57
N HIS A 99 18.94 14.32 -5.82
CA HIS A 99 18.44 14.84 -7.09
C HIS A 99 19.57 15.31 -8.02
N PHE A 100 19.50 14.93 -9.29
CA PHE A 100 20.44 15.35 -10.33
C PHE A 100 19.73 15.49 -11.68
N THR A 101 20.42 16.07 -12.67
CA THR A 101 19.86 16.25 -14.02
C THR A 101 20.51 15.34 -15.03
N ILE A 102 19.72 14.80 -15.95
CA ILE A 102 20.18 14.09 -17.13
C ILE A 102 19.64 14.74 -18.41
N THR A 103 20.24 14.44 -19.56
CA THR A 103 19.68 14.77 -20.87
C THR A 103 19.15 13.50 -21.51
N ALA A 104 17.92 13.54 -22.03
CA ALA A 104 17.29 12.41 -22.71
C ALA A 104 16.77 12.83 -24.09
N THR A 105 16.74 11.86 -25.01
CA THR A 105 16.21 12.03 -26.36
C THR A 105 14.88 11.29 -26.48
N LEU A 106 13.87 11.89 -27.13
CA LEU A 106 12.60 11.24 -27.43
C LEU A 106 12.80 10.19 -28.53
N ARG A 107 12.51 8.92 -28.23
CA ARG A 107 12.79 7.78 -29.12
C ARG A 107 11.55 7.14 -29.70
N CYS A 108 10.40 7.25 -29.05
CA CYS A 108 9.12 6.73 -29.54
C CYS A 108 7.97 7.64 -29.08
N VAL A 109 6.95 7.76 -29.91
CA VAL A 109 5.71 8.50 -29.63
C VAL A 109 4.53 7.62 -30.01
N THR A 110 3.57 7.45 -29.10
CA THR A 110 2.24 6.87 -29.35
C THR A 110 1.17 7.94 -29.12
N PRO A 111 -0.13 7.66 -29.37
CA PRO A 111 -1.19 8.62 -29.07
C PRO A 111 -1.24 9.15 -27.63
N HIS A 112 -0.79 8.39 -26.63
CA HIS A 112 -0.79 8.82 -25.22
C HIS A 112 0.58 8.84 -24.55
N VAL A 113 1.67 8.41 -25.20
CA VAL A 113 2.98 8.27 -24.52
C VAL A 113 4.15 8.83 -25.32
N TYR A 114 5.06 9.49 -24.60
CA TYR A 114 6.41 9.82 -25.02
C TYR A 114 7.45 8.93 -24.32
N MET A 115 8.24 8.18 -25.09
CA MET A 115 9.33 7.35 -24.57
C MET A 115 10.68 8.07 -24.69
N TRP A 116 11.15 8.64 -23.59
CA TRP A 116 12.42 9.34 -23.48
C TRP A 116 13.52 8.38 -23.02
N VAL A 117 14.71 8.46 -23.62
CA VAL A 117 15.86 7.64 -23.24
C VAL A 117 17.06 8.53 -22.98
N GLU A 118 17.68 8.38 -21.81
CA GLU A 118 18.91 9.06 -21.42
C GLU A 118 20.00 8.91 -22.51
N GLU A 119 20.71 10.01 -22.79
CA GLU A 119 21.79 10.00 -23.76
C GLU A 119 22.98 9.16 -23.29
N GLY A 120 23.52 8.35 -24.21
CA GLY A 120 24.61 7.42 -23.91
C GLY A 120 24.16 6.06 -23.37
N CYS A 121 22.85 5.88 -23.11
CA CYS A 121 22.27 4.60 -22.79
C CYS A 121 21.86 3.83 -24.06
N GLU A 122 22.30 2.57 -24.14
CA GLU A 122 21.92 1.65 -25.22
C GLU A 122 20.61 0.95 -24.86
N VAL A 123 19.57 1.17 -25.66
CA VAL A 123 18.25 0.54 -25.52
C VAL A 123 17.84 -0.01 -26.88
N ASP A 124 17.36 -1.25 -26.90
CA ASP A 124 16.81 -1.87 -28.11
C ASP A 124 15.55 -1.10 -28.55
N GLN A 125 15.63 -0.45 -29.72
CA GLN A 125 14.55 0.36 -30.27
C GLN A 125 13.29 -0.46 -30.58
N GLU A 126 13.43 -1.69 -31.07
CA GLU A 126 12.28 -2.53 -31.40
C GLU A 126 11.57 -2.96 -30.12
N ALA A 127 12.33 -3.28 -29.08
CA ALA A 127 11.79 -3.62 -27.77
C ALA A 127 11.07 -2.43 -27.11
N LEU A 128 11.65 -1.22 -27.20
CA LEU A 128 11.04 0.01 -26.69
C LEU A 128 9.70 0.31 -27.40
N GLU A 129 9.67 0.25 -28.73
CA GLU A 129 8.45 0.45 -29.50
C GLU A 129 7.40 -0.64 -29.26
N LYS A 130 7.83 -1.88 -29.01
CA LYS A 130 6.94 -2.98 -28.64
C LYS A 130 6.25 -2.70 -27.31
N SER A 131 7.00 -2.30 -26.29
CA SER A 131 6.43 -1.90 -24.99
C SER A 131 5.54 -0.68 -25.10
N ALA A 132 5.92 0.33 -25.90
CA ALA A 132 5.08 1.50 -26.15
C ALA A 132 3.71 1.12 -26.76
N ARG A 133 3.71 0.21 -27.73
CA ARG A 133 2.46 -0.33 -28.30
C ARG A 133 1.66 -1.14 -27.29
N ARG A 134 2.29 -1.99 -26.47
CA ARG A 134 1.59 -2.74 -25.41
C ARG A 134 0.96 -1.80 -24.40
N PHE A 135 1.66 -0.74 -23.99
CA PHE A 135 1.09 0.25 -23.10
C PHE A 135 -0.16 0.91 -23.73
N GLU A 136 -0.05 1.37 -24.97
CA GLU A 136 -1.14 2.03 -25.69
C GLU A 136 -2.36 1.11 -25.90
N GLU A 137 -2.14 -0.13 -26.30
CA GLU A 137 -3.19 -1.05 -26.73
C GLU A 137 -3.77 -1.88 -25.57
N GLN A 138 -3.04 -2.02 -24.46
CA GLN A 138 -3.40 -2.88 -23.33
C GLN A 138 -3.38 -2.14 -22.00
N THR A 139 -2.22 -1.65 -21.53
CA THR A 139 -2.08 -1.08 -20.19
C THR A 139 -2.96 0.14 -19.97
N TYR A 140 -2.91 1.10 -20.90
CA TYR A 140 -3.66 2.34 -20.82
C TYR A 140 -5.17 2.11 -20.73
N PRO A 141 -5.82 1.36 -21.66
CA PRO A 141 -7.25 1.10 -21.54
C PRO A 141 -7.63 0.20 -20.35
N THR A 142 -6.81 -0.79 -20.00
CA THR A 142 -7.12 -1.71 -18.88
C THR A 142 -7.10 -0.98 -17.55
N ASN A 143 -6.05 -0.22 -17.27
CA ASN A 143 -5.94 0.54 -16.03
C ASN A 143 -7.04 1.60 -15.93
N ARG A 144 -7.32 2.33 -17.01
CA ARG A 144 -8.39 3.33 -16.97
C ARG A 144 -9.78 2.71 -16.77
N ALA A 145 -10.03 1.56 -17.39
CA ALA A 145 -11.30 0.86 -17.22
C ALA A 145 -11.50 0.33 -15.79
N PHE A 146 -10.41 0.00 -15.09
CA PHE A 146 -10.48 -0.56 -13.74
C PHE A 146 -10.37 0.52 -12.64
N PHE A 147 -9.36 1.38 -12.72
CA PHE A 147 -8.98 2.32 -11.65
C PHE A 147 -9.47 3.75 -11.87
N GLY A 148 -9.92 4.12 -13.07
CA GLY A 148 -10.45 5.46 -13.36
C GLY A 148 -9.62 6.24 -14.38
N SER A 149 -9.23 7.48 -14.09
CA SER A 149 -8.41 8.26 -15.02
C SER A 149 -7.45 9.17 -14.29
N GLU A 150 -6.27 9.27 -14.86
CA GLU A 150 -5.24 10.23 -14.53
C GLU A 150 -5.71 11.66 -14.78
N TRP A 151 -4.98 12.61 -14.22
CA TRP A 151 -5.18 14.01 -14.56
C TRP A 151 -4.69 14.28 -15.98
N THR A 152 -5.62 14.53 -16.89
CA THR A 152 -5.35 14.86 -18.29
C THR A 152 -6.13 16.13 -18.68
N PRO A 153 -5.51 17.13 -19.35
CA PRO A 153 -4.17 17.13 -19.94
C PRO A 153 -3.06 17.55 -18.96
N GLY A 154 -3.29 17.44 -17.64
CA GLY A 154 -2.20 17.52 -16.69
C GLY A 154 -1.60 18.89 -16.41
N VAL A 155 -0.47 18.89 -15.72
CA VAL A 155 0.27 20.08 -15.26
C VAL A 155 0.86 20.88 -16.41
N ASP A 156 1.30 20.24 -17.49
CA ASP A 156 1.89 20.92 -18.66
C ASP A 156 0.91 21.14 -19.82
N ASN A 157 -0.37 20.83 -19.59
CA ASN A 157 -1.45 20.92 -20.58
C ASN A 157 -1.24 19.98 -21.78
N ASP A 158 -0.40 18.96 -21.68
CA ASP A 158 -0.23 17.90 -22.67
C ASP A 158 -0.96 16.61 -22.23
N PRO A 159 -1.84 16.02 -23.05
CA PRO A 159 -2.45 14.73 -22.73
C PRO A 159 -1.47 13.53 -22.79
N HIS A 160 -0.23 13.69 -23.26
CA HIS A 160 0.74 12.59 -23.30
C HIS A 160 1.47 12.39 -21.96
N LEU A 161 1.59 11.14 -21.55
CA LEU A 161 2.44 10.72 -20.44
C LEU A 161 3.89 10.59 -20.90
N SER A 162 4.84 11.08 -20.11
CA SER A 162 6.27 10.89 -20.39
C SER A 162 6.84 9.69 -19.63
N ILE A 163 7.52 8.79 -20.31
CA ILE A 163 8.23 7.65 -19.70
C ILE A 163 9.72 7.84 -19.93
N LEU A 164 10.45 8.15 -18.86
CA LEU A 164 11.87 8.44 -18.88
C LEU A 164 12.68 7.21 -18.51
N HIS A 165 13.52 6.75 -19.43
CA HIS A 165 14.45 5.65 -19.21
C HIS A 165 15.82 6.21 -18.86
N ALA A 166 16.31 5.92 -17.66
CA ALA A 166 17.54 6.49 -17.13
C ALA A 166 18.32 5.46 -16.29
N ARG A 167 19.59 5.76 -16.02
CA ARG A 167 20.46 5.03 -15.10
C ARG A 167 20.69 5.80 -13.81
N GLY A 168 21.27 5.11 -12.82
CA GLY A 168 21.64 5.73 -11.54
C GLY A 168 20.43 6.10 -10.66
N LEU A 169 19.30 5.43 -10.87
CA LEU A 169 18.07 5.65 -10.11
C LEU A 169 18.04 4.91 -8.76
N GLY A 170 19.11 4.20 -8.41
CA GLY A 170 19.21 3.32 -7.24
C GLY A 170 19.15 1.85 -7.62
N ASP A 171 19.46 0.98 -6.66
CA ASP A 171 19.45 -0.47 -6.79
C ASP A 171 18.15 -1.08 -6.22
N SER A 172 17.35 -0.32 -5.46
CA SER A 172 16.11 -0.82 -4.84
C SER A 172 14.85 -0.72 -5.70
N VAL A 173 14.91 -0.02 -6.85
CA VAL A 173 13.73 0.25 -7.68
C VAL A 173 13.93 -0.19 -9.14
N ALA A 174 12.86 -0.72 -9.73
CA ALA A 174 12.77 -1.00 -11.16
C ALA A 174 12.23 0.21 -11.96
N GLY A 175 11.35 0.97 -11.32
CA GLY A 175 10.79 2.24 -11.79
C GLY A 175 10.21 3.00 -10.62
N TYR A 176 9.76 4.24 -10.85
CA TYR A 176 8.95 4.98 -9.89
C TYR A 176 8.11 6.06 -10.58
N TYR A 177 6.97 6.38 -9.96
CA TYR A 177 6.16 7.55 -10.21
C TYR A 177 6.47 8.62 -9.15
N SER A 178 6.73 9.86 -9.60
CA SER A 178 7.01 10.98 -8.70
C SER A 178 5.87 11.97 -8.72
N VAL A 179 5.15 12.04 -7.59
CA VAL A 179 4.10 13.05 -7.37
C VAL A 179 4.64 14.48 -7.47
N ALA A 180 5.94 14.70 -7.26
CA ALA A 180 6.55 16.02 -7.37
C ALA A 180 6.39 16.62 -8.78
N ASP A 181 6.36 15.79 -9.83
CA ASP A 181 6.28 16.25 -11.21
C ASP A 181 4.90 16.77 -11.60
N GLN A 182 3.87 16.45 -10.81
CA GLN A 182 2.50 16.96 -10.95
C GLN A 182 2.34 18.43 -10.55
N TYR A 183 3.40 19.06 -10.06
CA TYR A 183 3.35 20.41 -9.49
C TYR A 183 4.32 21.36 -10.16
N SER A 184 3.97 22.65 -10.15
CA SER A 184 4.90 23.70 -10.58
C SER A 184 6.21 23.68 -9.78
N ARG A 185 7.31 24.09 -10.42
CA ARG A 185 8.62 24.31 -9.79
C ARG A 185 8.61 25.32 -8.64
N LEU A 186 7.57 26.15 -8.55
CA LEU A 186 7.35 27.04 -7.41
C LEU A 186 7.00 26.26 -6.11
N ILE A 187 6.42 25.06 -6.25
CA ILE A 187 6.14 24.12 -5.15
C ILE A 187 7.39 23.29 -4.90
N ASN A 188 7.81 22.51 -5.89
CA ASN A 188 8.98 21.64 -5.82
C ASN A 188 10.01 21.97 -6.91
N PRO A 189 11.21 22.48 -6.58
CA PRO A 189 12.20 22.92 -7.57
C PRO A 189 12.74 21.80 -8.47
N TYR A 190 12.57 20.53 -8.08
CA TYR A 190 13.01 19.36 -8.85
C TYR A 190 11.91 18.79 -9.75
N SER A 191 10.73 19.40 -9.79
CA SER A 191 9.65 18.99 -10.69
C SER A 191 10.05 19.12 -12.16
N ASN A 192 9.72 18.11 -12.96
CA ASN A 192 9.75 18.14 -14.41
C ASN A 192 8.48 18.75 -15.03
N GLU A 193 7.50 19.11 -14.19
CA GLU A 193 6.22 19.72 -14.54
C GLU A 193 5.55 18.96 -15.69
N ARG A 194 5.31 17.65 -15.52
CA ARG A 194 4.60 16.79 -16.48
C ARG A 194 4.16 15.48 -15.82
N GLU A 195 3.14 14.86 -16.37
CA GLU A 195 2.71 13.51 -15.99
C GLU A 195 3.75 12.48 -16.48
N MET A 196 4.54 11.91 -15.56
CA MET A 196 5.63 11.01 -15.96
C MET A 196 5.98 9.87 -15.01
N PHE A 197 6.60 8.83 -15.59
CA PHE A 197 7.24 7.71 -14.90
C PHE A 197 8.73 7.67 -15.20
N TYR A 198 9.49 7.09 -14.27
CA TYR A 198 10.91 6.84 -14.41
C TYR A 198 11.15 5.34 -14.46
N ILE A 199 11.97 4.88 -15.40
CA ILE A 199 12.35 3.48 -15.54
C ILE A 199 13.86 3.34 -15.41
N ASN A 200 14.26 2.45 -14.51
CA ASN A 200 15.65 2.17 -14.21
C ASN A 200 16.25 1.16 -15.20
N LEU A 201 17.03 1.67 -16.14
CA LEU A 201 17.72 0.87 -17.16
C LEU A 201 18.83 -0.03 -16.58
N ASP A 202 19.24 0.19 -15.33
CA ASP A 202 20.17 -0.70 -14.63
C ASP A 202 19.48 -1.96 -14.11
N SER A 203 18.15 -1.92 -13.92
CA SER A 203 17.36 -3.02 -13.34
C SER A 203 16.52 -3.78 -14.37
N ILE A 204 15.89 -3.07 -15.30
CA ILE A 204 14.93 -3.66 -16.25
C ILE A 204 15.10 -3.14 -17.68
N GLN A 205 14.60 -3.92 -18.64
CA GLN A 205 14.71 -3.62 -20.07
C GLN A 205 13.34 -3.63 -20.75
N PRO A 206 13.08 -2.70 -21.69
CA PRO A 206 11.86 -2.71 -22.50
C PRO A 206 11.64 -4.03 -23.25
N GLY A 207 10.39 -4.29 -23.62
CA GLY A 207 9.96 -5.46 -24.38
C GLY A 207 9.82 -6.75 -23.56
N THR A 208 10.09 -6.69 -22.25
CA THR A 208 9.94 -7.80 -21.29
C THR A 208 8.63 -7.67 -20.51
N ASP A 209 8.12 -8.81 -20.04
CA ASP A 209 6.85 -8.86 -19.31
C ASP A 209 6.89 -8.10 -17.98
N PHE A 210 7.97 -8.26 -17.22
CA PHE A 210 8.16 -7.54 -15.96
C PHE A 210 8.26 -6.02 -16.16
N TYR A 211 8.94 -5.55 -17.22
CA TYR A 211 8.97 -4.13 -17.56
C TYR A 211 7.57 -3.58 -17.85
N ASP A 212 6.75 -4.30 -18.62
CA ASP A 212 5.39 -3.85 -18.94
C ASP A 212 4.48 -3.88 -17.70
N GLY A 213 4.74 -4.82 -16.77
CA GLY A 213 4.20 -4.86 -15.40
C GLY A 213 4.49 -3.58 -14.62
N VAL A 214 5.76 -3.17 -14.56
CA VAL A 214 6.17 -1.91 -13.91
C VAL A 214 5.45 -0.71 -14.52
N LEU A 215 5.27 -0.65 -15.85
CA LEU A 215 4.49 0.45 -16.44
C LEU A 215 3.02 0.46 -16.00
N ALA A 216 2.39 -0.72 -15.85
CA ALA A 216 1.03 -0.83 -15.36
C ALA A 216 0.93 -0.40 -13.88
N HIS A 217 1.92 -0.78 -13.09
CA HIS A 217 2.07 -0.39 -11.69
C HIS A 217 2.18 1.13 -11.54
N GLU A 218 3.15 1.77 -12.22
CA GLU A 218 3.34 3.22 -12.10
C GLU A 218 2.16 4.04 -12.65
N PHE A 219 1.49 3.53 -13.69
CA PHE A 219 0.29 4.20 -14.20
C PHE A 219 -0.89 4.10 -13.23
N GLN A 220 -0.99 3.01 -12.46
CA GLN A 220 -1.98 2.91 -11.38
C GLN A 220 -1.75 4.04 -10.37
N HIS A 221 -0.52 4.24 -9.89
CA HIS A 221 -0.24 5.31 -8.91
C HIS A 221 -0.63 6.70 -9.42
N MET A 222 -0.39 6.99 -10.71
CA MET A 222 -0.78 8.27 -11.30
C MET A 222 -2.30 8.45 -11.37
N ILE A 223 -3.04 7.41 -11.76
CA ILE A 223 -4.51 7.43 -11.74
C ILE A 223 -4.98 7.64 -10.29
N HIS A 224 -4.43 6.86 -9.37
CA HIS A 224 -4.83 6.88 -7.97
C HIS A 224 -4.59 8.24 -7.35
N TRP A 225 -3.41 8.83 -7.56
CA TRP A 225 -3.10 10.19 -7.11
C TRP A 225 -4.08 11.26 -7.62
N ALA A 226 -4.68 11.08 -8.80
CA ALA A 226 -5.66 12.03 -9.32
C ALA A 226 -7.03 11.92 -8.63
N LEU A 227 -7.33 10.77 -8.02
CA LEU A 227 -8.65 10.41 -7.50
C LEU A 227 -8.71 10.36 -5.96
N ASP A 228 -7.67 9.81 -5.33
CA ASP A 228 -7.52 9.66 -3.89
C ASP A 228 -6.01 9.75 -3.52
N ARG A 229 -5.60 10.91 -2.98
CA ARG A 229 -4.18 11.21 -2.76
C ARG A 229 -3.61 10.64 -1.48
N ASN A 230 -4.46 10.45 -0.48
CA ASN A 230 -4.04 10.14 0.89
C ASN A 230 -4.43 8.72 1.34
N GLU A 231 -4.87 7.88 0.40
CA GLU A 231 -5.06 6.46 0.61
C GLU A 231 -3.83 5.82 1.30
N ASP A 232 -4.11 4.90 2.22
CA ASP A 232 -3.11 4.16 2.98
C ASP A 232 -2.18 3.40 2.03
N THR A 233 -0.86 3.50 2.26
CA THR A 233 0.17 2.90 1.40
C THR A 233 -0.11 1.44 1.04
N TRP A 234 -0.54 0.59 1.99
CA TRP A 234 -0.80 -0.83 1.69
C TRP A 234 -1.92 -1.04 0.67
N VAL A 235 -2.93 -0.16 0.65
CA VAL A 235 -3.98 -0.22 -0.37
C VAL A 235 -3.45 0.25 -1.71
N ASN A 236 -2.75 1.38 -1.73
CA ASN A 236 -2.20 1.96 -2.94
C ASN A 236 -1.24 0.97 -3.65
N GLU A 237 -0.26 0.43 -2.93
CA GLU A 237 0.70 -0.54 -3.46
C GLU A 237 0.03 -1.87 -3.85
N GLY A 238 -0.95 -2.34 -3.07
CA GLY A 238 -1.74 -3.52 -3.41
C GLY A 238 -2.53 -3.36 -4.72
N LEU A 239 -3.08 -2.18 -4.97
CA LEU A 239 -3.79 -1.85 -6.21
C LEU A 239 -2.82 -1.73 -7.40
N SER A 240 -1.61 -1.19 -7.19
CA SER A 240 -0.57 -1.15 -8.22
C SER A 240 -0.11 -2.54 -8.64
N GLU A 241 0.07 -3.47 -7.69
CA GLU A 241 0.34 -4.88 -8.02
C GLU A 241 -0.86 -5.54 -8.72
N LEU A 242 -2.08 -5.23 -8.28
CA LEU A 242 -3.29 -5.68 -8.96
C LEU A 242 -3.35 -5.17 -10.41
N ALA A 243 -2.85 -3.96 -10.69
CA ALA A 243 -2.77 -3.42 -12.05
C ALA A 243 -1.85 -4.26 -12.95
N SER A 244 -0.69 -4.67 -12.46
CA SER A 244 0.19 -5.62 -13.15
C SER A 244 -0.54 -6.94 -13.46
N TYR A 245 -1.22 -7.51 -12.45
CA TYR A 245 -1.98 -8.75 -12.58
C TYR A 245 -3.15 -8.65 -13.59
N LEU A 246 -3.94 -7.58 -13.54
CA LEU A 246 -5.08 -7.35 -14.45
C LEU A 246 -4.63 -7.21 -15.92
N ASN A 247 -3.40 -6.75 -16.15
CA ASN A 247 -2.78 -6.72 -17.46
C ASN A 247 -2.11 -8.06 -17.86
N GLY A 248 -2.20 -9.08 -17.01
CA GLY A 248 -1.58 -10.39 -17.24
C GLY A 248 -0.05 -10.34 -17.23
N TYR A 249 0.54 -9.39 -16.52
CA TYR A 249 1.99 -9.23 -16.36
C TYR A 249 2.46 -9.79 -15.02
N SER A 250 3.75 -10.11 -14.94
CA SER A 250 4.41 -10.55 -13.72
C SER A 250 4.39 -9.50 -12.61
N VAL A 251 4.02 -9.91 -11.39
CA VAL A 251 4.07 -9.13 -10.13
C VAL A 251 5.43 -9.22 -9.42
N GLY A 252 6.50 -9.57 -10.14
CA GLY A 252 7.88 -9.54 -9.62
C GLY A 252 8.22 -10.53 -8.49
N GLY A 253 7.32 -11.45 -8.14
CA GLY A 253 7.51 -12.43 -7.06
C GLY A 253 7.07 -11.94 -5.67
N ALA A 254 6.26 -10.88 -5.60
CA ALA A 254 5.70 -10.36 -4.35
C ALA A 254 5.00 -11.45 -3.51
N ASP A 255 4.18 -12.27 -4.17
CA ASP A 255 3.50 -13.44 -3.62
C ASP A 255 4.47 -14.44 -2.93
N PHE A 256 5.61 -14.73 -3.57
CA PHE A 256 6.66 -15.56 -2.99
C PHE A 256 7.20 -14.94 -1.70
N PHE A 257 7.52 -13.64 -1.68
CA PHE A 257 8.08 -13.00 -0.49
C PHE A 257 7.12 -13.06 0.71
N TYR A 258 5.82 -12.79 0.50
CA TYR A 258 4.83 -12.92 1.56
C TYR A 258 4.66 -14.36 2.04
N SER A 259 4.62 -15.34 1.12
CA SER A 259 4.54 -16.76 1.50
C SER A 259 5.68 -17.19 2.42
N ARG A 260 6.85 -16.53 2.37
CA ARG A 260 7.99 -16.81 3.27
C ARG A 260 7.93 -16.07 4.61
N SER A 261 7.12 -15.02 4.71
CA SER A 261 7.00 -14.14 5.86
C SER A 261 5.52 -13.79 6.15
N PRO A 262 4.65 -14.77 6.46
CA PRO A 262 3.22 -14.53 6.63
C PRO A 262 2.84 -13.69 7.86
N ASP A 263 3.75 -13.51 8.82
CA ASP A 263 3.57 -12.57 9.95
C ASP A 263 3.85 -11.11 9.55
N THR A 264 3.90 -10.80 8.25
CA THR A 264 3.91 -9.42 7.75
C THR A 264 2.55 -8.79 8.01
N GLN A 265 2.54 -7.65 8.72
CA GLN A 265 1.31 -6.91 8.99
C GLN A 265 0.81 -6.23 7.71
N LEU A 266 -0.37 -6.66 7.23
CA LEU A 266 -1.02 -6.16 6.02
C LEU A 266 -1.15 -4.63 6.04
N THR A 267 -1.60 -4.06 7.15
CA THR A 267 -1.90 -2.63 7.29
C THR A 267 -0.71 -1.79 7.77
N SER A 268 0.49 -2.14 7.32
CA SER A 268 1.70 -1.40 7.64
C SER A 268 2.68 -1.42 6.48
N TRP A 269 3.53 -0.41 6.43
CA TRP A 269 4.63 -0.31 5.47
C TRP A 269 5.93 0.00 6.21
N PRO A 270 7.06 -0.61 5.81
CA PRO A 270 8.36 -0.28 6.37
C PRO A 270 8.91 1.01 5.74
N ASP A 271 9.67 1.78 6.53
CA ASP A 271 10.24 3.06 6.08
C ASP A 271 11.56 2.87 5.29
N GLY A 272 12.15 1.66 5.31
CA GLY A 272 13.45 1.35 4.71
C GLY A 272 13.40 0.91 3.24
N PRO A 273 14.34 1.35 2.38
CA PRO A 273 14.36 0.97 0.97
C PRO A 273 14.58 -0.54 0.79
N GLY A 274 13.78 -1.17 -0.07
CA GLY A 274 13.89 -2.59 -0.39
C GLY A 274 13.40 -3.56 0.70
N GLU A 275 12.85 -3.08 1.82
CA GLU A 275 12.35 -3.94 2.91
C GLU A 275 10.89 -4.39 2.72
N ALA A 276 10.14 -3.75 1.81
CA ALA A 276 8.70 -3.91 1.65
C ALA A 276 8.26 -5.14 0.84
N GLY A 277 9.18 -6.00 0.36
CA GLY A 277 8.83 -7.14 -0.52
C GLY A 277 7.68 -8.03 0.00
N PRO A 278 7.68 -8.44 1.28
CA PRO A 278 6.54 -9.16 1.87
C PRO A 278 5.26 -8.32 2.00
N ASN A 279 5.36 -6.99 2.19
CA ASN A 279 4.21 -6.08 2.29
C ASN A 279 3.53 -5.90 0.94
N TYR A 280 4.30 -5.78 -0.15
CA TYR A 280 3.81 -5.87 -1.52
C TYR A 280 3.02 -7.17 -1.72
N GLY A 281 3.60 -8.30 -1.34
CA GLY A 281 2.95 -9.61 -1.47
C GLY A 281 1.66 -9.74 -0.66
N ALA A 282 1.66 -9.30 0.61
CA ALA A 282 0.48 -9.32 1.46
C ALA A 282 -0.67 -8.51 0.84
N SER A 283 -0.34 -7.29 0.41
CA SER A 283 -1.30 -6.33 -0.15
C SER A 283 -1.85 -6.83 -1.48
N TYR A 284 -0.98 -7.24 -2.40
CA TYR A 284 -1.36 -7.85 -3.68
C TYR A 284 -2.31 -9.03 -3.50
N LEU A 285 -1.92 -10.01 -2.67
CA LEU A 285 -2.72 -11.23 -2.47
C LEU A 285 -4.06 -10.91 -1.81
N PHE A 286 -4.12 -9.94 -0.90
CA PHE A 286 -5.40 -9.51 -0.34
C PHE A 286 -6.30 -8.85 -1.39
N MET A 287 -5.76 -7.98 -2.26
CA MET A 287 -6.53 -7.36 -3.35
C MET A 287 -7.03 -8.39 -4.37
N ALA A 288 -6.16 -9.30 -4.78
CA ALA A 288 -6.52 -10.39 -5.69
C ALA A 288 -7.60 -11.29 -5.07
N TYR A 289 -7.45 -11.68 -3.80
CA TYR A 289 -8.46 -12.45 -3.09
C TYR A 289 -9.79 -11.70 -2.98
N PHE A 290 -9.78 -10.41 -2.67
CA PHE A 290 -11.01 -9.60 -2.58
C PHE A 290 -11.71 -9.51 -3.93
N LEU A 291 -10.96 -9.23 -5.01
CA LEU A 291 -11.46 -9.22 -6.38
C LEU A 291 -12.05 -10.58 -6.76
N GLU A 292 -11.31 -11.66 -6.52
CA GLU A 292 -11.76 -13.00 -6.85
C GLU A 292 -12.86 -13.51 -5.93
N ARG A 293 -13.07 -12.94 -4.74
CA ARG A 293 -14.18 -13.35 -3.87
C ARG A 293 -15.46 -12.56 -4.16
N PHE A 294 -15.35 -11.25 -4.35
CA PHE A 294 -16.51 -10.35 -4.41
C PHE A 294 -16.79 -9.77 -5.80
N GLY A 295 -15.86 -9.95 -6.74
CA GLY A 295 -15.97 -9.52 -8.14
C GLY A 295 -15.51 -8.09 -8.38
N GLU A 296 -15.34 -7.78 -9.67
CA GLU A 296 -14.84 -6.49 -10.17
C GLU A 296 -15.63 -5.29 -9.66
N GLU A 297 -16.96 -5.36 -9.63
CA GLU A 297 -17.81 -4.25 -9.16
C GLU A 297 -17.53 -3.89 -7.69
N ALA A 298 -17.29 -4.89 -6.84
CA ALA A 298 -16.97 -4.64 -5.43
C ALA A 298 -15.56 -4.05 -5.29
N MET A 299 -14.59 -4.54 -6.05
CA MET A 299 -13.23 -4.01 -6.01
C MET A 299 -13.18 -2.57 -6.52
N LYS A 300 -13.87 -2.26 -7.62
CA LYS A 300 -14.02 -0.90 -8.14
C LYS A 300 -14.72 0.03 -7.15
N ALA A 301 -15.68 -0.48 -6.38
CA ALA A 301 -16.32 0.29 -5.34
C ALA A 301 -15.35 0.66 -4.21
N VAL A 302 -14.42 -0.24 -3.85
CA VAL A 302 -13.34 0.08 -2.89
C VAL A 302 -12.41 1.13 -3.49
N VAL A 303 -11.92 0.94 -4.72
CA VAL A 303 -11.01 1.87 -5.42
C VAL A 303 -11.59 3.28 -5.53
N ALA A 304 -12.91 3.41 -5.68
CA ALA A 304 -13.57 4.71 -5.81
C ALA A 304 -14.01 5.31 -4.45
N HIS A 305 -13.79 4.61 -3.34
CA HIS A 305 -14.28 5.05 -2.04
C HIS A 305 -13.27 6.00 -1.37
N PRO A 306 -13.68 7.19 -0.90
CA PRO A 306 -12.76 8.19 -0.35
C PRO A 306 -12.32 7.92 1.10
N ALA A 307 -12.44 6.67 1.57
CA ALA A 307 -12.10 6.33 2.95
C ALA A 307 -10.95 5.34 2.95
N ASN A 308 -9.93 5.66 3.74
CA ASN A 308 -8.63 5.07 3.56
C ASN A 308 -8.52 3.73 4.29
N GLY A 309 -7.72 2.83 3.73
CA GLY A 309 -7.37 1.55 4.31
C GLY A 309 -8.59 0.68 4.57
N ILE A 310 -8.65 0.12 5.78
CA ILE A 310 -9.75 -0.76 6.21
C ILE A 310 -11.12 -0.08 6.06
N ALA A 311 -11.21 1.24 6.25
CA ALA A 311 -12.49 1.95 6.23
C ALA A 311 -13.16 1.88 4.84
N GLY A 312 -12.39 1.92 3.76
CA GLY A 312 -12.91 1.75 2.39
C GLY A 312 -13.48 0.35 2.15
N PHE A 313 -12.79 -0.69 2.62
CA PHE A 313 -13.29 -2.06 2.55
C PHE A 313 -14.54 -2.27 3.41
N GLU A 314 -14.56 -1.77 4.65
CA GLU A 314 -15.72 -1.85 5.55
C GLU A 314 -16.95 -1.20 4.93
N ALA A 315 -16.80 -0.06 4.25
CA ALA A 315 -17.91 0.61 3.59
C ALA A 315 -18.57 -0.27 2.51
N VAL A 316 -17.78 -0.99 1.72
CA VAL A 316 -18.28 -1.91 0.69
C VAL A 316 -18.81 -3.22 1.28
N LEU A 317 -18.17 -3.74 2.32
CA LEU A 317 -18.54 -5.00 2.98
C LEU A 317 -19.80 -4.87 3.84
N ALA A 318 -20.10 -3.67 4.37
CA ALA A 318 -21.27 -3.41 5.18
C ALA A 318 -22.58 -3.79 4.46
N GLU A 319 -22.67 -3.60 3.14
CA GLU A 319 -23.81 -4.01 2.31
C GLU A 319 -24.05 -5.54 2.31
N ARG A 320 -23.02 -6.30 2.68
CA ARG A 320 -23.01 -7.77 2.73
C ARG A 320 -23.11 -8.30 4.16
N GLY A 321 -23.19 -7.41 5.15
CA GLY A 321 -23.18 -7.79 6.56
C GLY A 321 -21.89 -8.49 7.00
N LEU A 322 -20.78 -8.20 6.31
CA LEU A 322 -19.44 -8.69 6.64
C LEU A 322 -18.61 -7.52 7.19
N ARG A 323 -17.66 -7.86 8.05
CA ARG A 323 -16.61 -6.94 8.49
C ARG A 323 -15.31 -7.30 7.79
N PHE A 324 -14.38 -6.36 7.76
CA PHE A 324 -13.03 -6.58 7.24
C PHE A 324 -12.35 -7.77 7.92
N GLU A 325 -12.48 -7.92 9.25
CA GLU A 325 -11.85 -9.04 9.95
C GLU A 325 -12.41 -10.41 9.55
N ASP A 326 -13.67 -10.47 9.12
CA ASP A 326 -14.29 -11.71 8.66
C ASP A 326 -13.65 -12.13 7.31
N VAL A 327 -13.41 -11.17 6.43
CA VAL A 327 -12.75 -11.38 5.13
C VAL A 327 -11.25 -11.65 5.30
N PHE A 328 -10.58 -10.92 6.18
CA PHE A 328 -9.18 -11.13 6.51
C PHE A 328 -8.93 -12.54 7.07
N ALA A 329 -9.79 -13.01 7.98
CA ALA A 329 -9.68 -14.36 8.52
C ALA A 329 -9.86 -15.43 7.44
N ASP A 330 -10.83 -15.26 6.54
CA ASP A 330 -11.02 -16.18 5.42
C ASP A 330 -9.83 -16.15 4.43
N TRP A 331 -9.24 -14.97 4.19
CA TRP A 331 -8.04 -14.80 3.35
C TRP A 331 -6.83 -15.56 3.90
N LEU A 332 -6.60 -15.52 5.23
CA LEU A 332 -5.55 -16.32 5.85
C LEU A 332 -5.75 -17.82 5.61
N ILE A 333 -6.99 -18.30 5.67
CA ILE A 333 -7.31 -19.69 5.38
C ILE A 333 -7.12 -19.99 3.88
N ALA A 334 -7.54 -19.08 3.00
CA ALA A 334 -7.39 -19.21 1.56
C ALA A 334 -5.92 -19.31 1.14
N ASN A 335 -5.03 -18.51 1.74
CA ASN A 335 -3.59 -18.60 1.49
C ASN A 335 -3.01 -19.99 1.83
N TYR A 336 -3.57 -20.67 2.84
CA TYR A 336 -3.08 -21.99 3.25
C TYR A 336 -3.70 -23.14 2.46
N LEU A 337 -5.02 -23.10 2.24
CA LEU A 337 -5.75 -24.20 1.60
C LEU A 337 -5.76 -24.12 0.08
N ASP A 338 -5.84 -22.90 -0.46
CA ASP A 338 -6.00 -22.59 -1.88
C ASP A 338 -6.98 -23.52 -2.63
N ASP A 339 -8.18 -23.68 -2.08
CA ASP A 339 -9.22 -24.55 -2.64
C ASP A 339 -10.57 -23.81 -2.77
N PRO A 340 -10.90 -23.29 -3.98
CA PRO A 340 -12.15 -22.58 -4.23
C PRO A 340 -13.38 -23.52 -4.28
N HIS A 341 -13.22 -24.83 -4.06
CA HIS A 341 -14.33 -25.78 -3.94
C HIS A 341 -14.80 -25.98 -2.50
N LEU A 342 -14.09 -25.43 -1.51
CA LEU A 342 -14.49 -25.49 -0.10
C LEU A 342 -15.54 -24.42 0.24
N GLU A 343 -16.54 -24.84 1.01
CA GLU A 343 -17.68 -23.99 1.43
C GLU A 343 -18.36 -23.30 0.23
N ASP A 344 -18.40 -21.98 0.22
CA ASP A 344 -18.92 -21.14 -0.87
C ASP A 344 -17.79 -20.54 -1.73
N GLY A 345 -16.61 -21.15 -1.72
CA GLY A 345 -15.41 -20.73 -2.45
C GLY A 345 -14.52 -19.74 -1.69
N ARG A 346 -14.85 -19.40 -0.44
CA ARG A 346 -14.09 -18.43 0.36
C ARG A 346 -12.67 -18.87 0.76
N TYR A 347 -12.30 -20.13 0.58
CA TYR A 347 -11.02 -20.69 1.04
C TYR A 347 -10.05 -21.03 -0.10
N GLY A 348 -10.16 -20.34 -1.24
CA GLY A 348 -9.16 -20.41 -2.28
C GLY A 348 -9.28 -19.27 -3.28
N TYR A 349 -8.29 -19.20 -4.16
CA TYR A 349 -8.30 -18.34 -5.33
C TYR A 349 -8.90 -19.13 -6.51
N ARG A 350 -9.72 -18.46 -7.32
CA ARG A 350 -10.37 -19.00 -8.52
C ARG A 350 -9.43 -19.02 -9.72
N GLU A 351 -8.61 -17.99 -9.89
CA GLU A 351 -7.74 -17.81 -11.06
C GLU A 351 -6.25 -17.79 -10.68
N LEU A 352 -5.90 -17.13 -9.59
CA LEU A 352 -4.55 -17.16 -9.05
C LEU A 352 -4.24 -18.52 -8.40
N GLU A 353 -3.01 -19.01 -8.55
CA GLU A 353 -2.49 -20.16 -7.78
C GLU A 353 -1.43 -19.61 -6.83
N VAL A 354 -1.56 -19.87 -5.53
CA VAL A 354 -0.65 -19.30 -4.52
C VAL A 354 0.26 -20.35 -3.91
N LEU A 355 1.46 -19.91 -3.50
CA LEU A 355 2.38 -20.75 -2.75
C LEU A 355 1.90 -20.90 -1.30
N SER A 356 1.89 -22.14 -0.81
CA SER A 356 1.56 -22.39 0.60
C SER A 356 2.49 -21.59 1.52
N PRO A 357 1.93 -20.89 2.53
CA PRO A 357 2.71 -20.05 3.42
C PRO A 357 3.63 -20.90 4.29
N ARG A 358 4.75 -20.31 4.67
CA ARG A 358 5.71 -20.90 5.59
C ARG A 358 5.03 -21.16 6.92
N LEU A 359 5.14 -22.39 7.39
CA LEU A 359 4.77 -22.74 8.75
C LEU A 359 5.75 -22.11 9.74
N ASP A 360 5.22 -21.46 10.77
CA ASP A 360 5.98 -21.01 11.93
C ASP A 360 6.43 -22.22 12.77
N GLN A 361 5.55 -23.20 12.99
CA GLN A 361 5.87 -24.45 13.68
C GLN A 361 5.07 -25.66 13.20
N THR A 362 5.65 -26.85 13.40
CA THR A 362 4.97 -28.14 13.32
C THR A 362 5.14 -28.88 14.65
N HIS A 363 4.03 -29.34 15.24
CA HIS A 363 4.02 -30.13 16.46
C HIS A 363 3.49 -31.54 16.20
N ASP A 364 4.28 -32.55 16.55
CA ASP A 364 3.92 -33.97 16.47
C ASP A 364 3.85 -34.68 17.84
N ARG A 365 4.12 -33.92 18.92
CA ARG A 365 4.16 -34.40 20.31
C ARG A 365 3.41 -33.46 21.23
N TYR A 366 2.60 -34.04 22.11
CA TYR A 366 1.75 -33.31 23.05
C TYR A 366 1.91 -33.82 24.49
N PRO A 367 1.72 -32.96 25.50
CA PRO A 367 1.36 -31.54 25.38
C PRO A 367 2.54 -30.66 24.96
N VAL A 368 2.24 -29.52 24.32
CA VAL A 368 3.19 -28.46 23.98
C VAL A 368 2.63 -27.11 24.43
N GLN A 369 3.51 -26.24 24.92
CA GLN A 369 3.20 -24.87 25.32
C GLN A 369 4.28 -23.95 24.75
N ARG A 370 3.87 -22.83 24.13
CA ARG A 370 4.80 -21.86 23.54
C ARG A 370 4.30 -20.43 23.73
N SER A 371 5.23 -19.55 24.07
CA SER A 371 5.05 -18.09 24.02
C SER A 371 5.73 -17.54 22.76
N THR A 372 5.05 -16.68 22.03
CA THR A 372 5.49 -16.07 20.77
C THR A 372 4.91 -14.65 20.64
N THR A 373 5.13 -14.02 19.49
CA THR A 373 4.48 -12.78 19.07
C THR A 373 3.91 -12.99 17.68
N VAL A 374 2.84 -12.28 17.35
CA VAL A 374 2.28 -12.20 16.00
C VAL A 374 1.86 -10.76 15.77
N HIS A 375 2.11 -10.21 14.59
CA HIS A 375 1.69 -8.87 14.23
C HIS A 375 0.16 -8.79 14.07
N GLN A 376 -0.39 -7.59 14.27
CA GLN A 376 -1.79 -7.36 13.93
C GLN A 376 -1.94 -7.50 12.43
N TYR A 377 -3.02 -8.12 11.97
CA TYR A 377 -3.22 -8.40 10.54
C TYR A 377 -2.03 -9.12 9.87
N GLY A 378 -1.29 -9.94 10.64
CA GLY A 378 -0.33 -10.94 10.15
C GLY A 378 -0.74 -12.35 10.61
N ALA A 379 0.02 -13.39 10.23
CA ALA A 379 -0.30 -14.77 10.56
C ALA A 379 0.91 -15.67 10.88
N ASP A 380 0.78 -16.43 11.97
CA ASP A 380 1.59 -17.61 12.27
C ASP A 380 0.83 -18.88 11.89
N TYR A 381 1.30 -19.61 10.87
CA TYR A 381 0.73 -20.92 10.50
C TYR A 381 1.37 -22.03 11.33
N ILE A 382 0.56 -22.73 12.14
CA ILE A 382 1.03 -23.79 13.04
C ILE A 382 0.37 -25.11 12.65
N GLU A 383 1.18 -26.08 12.26
CA GLU A 383 0.72 -27.43 11.95
C GLU A 383 0.69 -28.30 13.21
N LEU A 384 -0.44 -28.98 13.43
CA LEU A 384 -0.65 -29.89 14.55
C LEU A 384 -0.89 -31.31 14.03
N SER A 385 0.14 -32.14 14.05
CA SER A 385 0.06 -33.54 13.61
C SER A 385 -0.14 -34.47 14.81
N GLY A 386 -1.00 -35.49 14.69
CA GLY A 386 -1.20 -36.49 15.75
C GLY A 386 -2.45 -37.35 15.53
N GLU A 387 -2.66 -38.32 16.41
CA GLU A 387 -3.87 -39.16 16.41
C GLU A 387 -4.86 -38.68 17.50
N GLY A 388 -6.12 -38.49 17.11
CA GLY A 388 -7.20 -38.13 18.03
C GLY A 388 -7.42 -36.63 18.19
N ASP A 389 -8.23 -36.25 19.18
CA ASP A 389 -8.62 -34.85 19.39
C ASP A 389 -7.52 -34.06 20.12
N VAL A 390 -7.16 -32.89 19.58
CA VAL A 390 -6.28 -31.90 20.22
C VAL A 390 -7.10 -30.76 20.79
N ALA A 391 -6.84 -30.39 22.04
CA ALA A 391 -7.38 -29.19 22.67
C ALA A 391 -6.36 -28.06 22.56
N ILE A 392 -6.79 -26.90 22.05
CA ILE A 392 -5.98 -25.69 21.88
C ILE A 392 -6.48 -24.63 22.87
N GLU A 393 -5.60 -24.12 23.71
CA GLU A 393 -5.81 -22.91 24.50
C GLU A 393 -4.93 -21.80 23.95
N PHE A 394 -5.51 -20.64 23.64
CA PHE A 394 -4.80 -19.45 23.17
C PHE A 394 -5.02 -18.29 24.13
N ARG A 395 -3.96 -17.55 24.44
CA ARG A 395 -3.95 -16.35 25.25
C ARG A 395 -3.15 -15.27 24.55
N GLY A 396 -3.78 -14.15 24.22
CA GLY A 396 -3.14 -12.99 23.61
C GLY A 396 -3.42 -11.70 24.37
N SER A 397 -2.64 -10.66 24.09
CA SER A 397 -2.92 -9.31 24.61
C SER A 397 -4.20 -8.74 24.00
N THR A 398 -5.00 -8.04 24.81
CA THR A 398 -6.17 -7.27 24.35
C THR A 398 -5.87 -5.78 24.20
N ARG A 399 -4.57 -5.41 24.22
CA ARG A 399 -4.07 -4.04 24.05
C ARG A 399 -2.75 -4.08 23.29
N VAL A 400 -2.53 -3.08 22.46
CA VAL A 400 -1.29 -2.86 21.73
C VAL A 400 -0.92 -1.38 21.81
N LYS A 401 0.38 -1.08 21.72
CA LYS A 401 0.88 0.29 21.65
C LYS A 401 0.78 0.78 20.21
N LEU A 402 0.11 1.91 19.99
CA LEU A 402 -0.14 2.47 18.65
C LEU A 402 1.05 3.22 18.07
N VAL A 403 1.69 4.08 18.86
CA VAL A 403 2.88 4.85 18.45
C VAL A 403 4.01 4.58 19.43
N PRO A 404 5.29 4.64 19.02
CA PRO A 404 6.45 4.32 19.85
C PRO A 404 6.77 5.38 20.93
N ASN A 405 5.79 6.17 21.38
CA ASN A 405 5.95 7.24 22.37
C ASN A 405 5.17 6.97 23.68
N GLU A 406 5.56 7.64 24.76
CA GLU A 406 4.84 7.66 26.04
C GLU A 406 4.45 9.10 26.40
N PRO A 407 3.34 9.32 27.14
CA PRO A 407 3.00 10.66 27.62
C PRO A 407 4.15 11.25 28.45
N HIS A 408 4.66 12.42 28.06
CA HIS A 408 5.66 13.16 28.85
C HIS A 408 5.19 13.44 30.28
N SER A 409 3.89 13.71 30.42
CA SER A 409 3.22 13.84 31.72
C SER A 409 1.77 13.38 31.63
N GLY A 410 1.18 13.01 32.78
CA GLY A 410 -0.22 12.58 32.85
C GLY A 410 -0.45 11.17 32.29
N ARG A 411 -1.68 10.93 31.79
CA ARG A 411 -2.13 9.63 31.27
C ARG A 411 -2.31 9.58 29.75
N PHE A 412 -2.41 10.74 29.11
CA PHE A 412 -2.74 10.90 27.70
C PHE A 412 -1.88 12.02 27.10
N TYR A 413 -1.60 11.91 25.81
CA TYR A 413 -1.07 13.00 24.98
C TYR A 413 -2.02 13.22 23.79
N TRP A 414 -1.92 14.39 23.18
CA TRP A 414 -2.60 14.64 21.90
C TRP A 414 -1.76 14.07 20.78
N TRP A 415 -2.41 13.42 19.82
CA TRP A 415 -1.80 12.89 18.62
C TRP A 415 -2.63 13.37 17.43
N SER A 416 -1.94 13.85 16.40
CA SER A 416 -2.53 14.38 15.17
C SER A 416 -2.89 13.30 14.15
N ASN A 417 -2.84 12.02 14.55
CA ASN A 417 -2.91 10.85 13.69
C ASN A 417 -1.65 10.65 12.81
N ARG A 418 -1.55 9.49 12.14
CA ARG A 418 -0.65 9.19 11.01
C ARG A 418 -1.50 9.17 9.75
N GLY A 419 -0.96 9.59 8.62
CA GLY A 419 -1.61 9.46 7.33
C GLY A 419 -0.67 9.88 6.21
N ASP A 420 -0.74 9.17 5.09
CA ASP A 420 0.07 9.45 3.91
C ASP A 420 -0.48 10.67 3.19
N ASN A 421 0.37 11.49 2.54
CA ASN A 421 -0.05 12.69 1.81
C ASN A 421 -1.14 13.54 2.50
N SER A 422 -1.00 13.77 3.81
CA SER A 422 -2.02 14.43 4.65
C SER A 422 -1.49 15.70 5.35
N ASP A 423 -2.34 16.73 5.55
CA ASP A 423 -1.99 17.96 6.32
C ASP A 423 -2.64 17.93 7.71
N MET A 424 -2.07 17.11 8.59
CA MET A 424 -2.59 16.92 9.95
C MET A 424 -2.37 18.15 10.83
N THR A 425 -3.40 18.57 11.58
CA THR A 425 -3.27 19.70 12.51
C THR A 425 -3.91 19.43 13.87
N LEU A 426 -3.29 19.96 14.93
CA LEU A 426 -3.87 20.04 16.27
C LEU A 426 -4.11 21.51 16.63
N THR A 427 -5.38 21.91 16.72
CA THR A 427 -5.74 23.29 17.02
C THR A 427 -6.46 23.39 18.37
N ARG A 428 -6.07 24.36 19.20
CA ARG A 428 -6.76 24.71 20.44
C ARG A 428 -6.90 26.23 20.58
N PRO A 429 -8.12 26.77 20.71
CA PRO A 429 -8.31 28.20 20.94
C PRO A 429 -8.01 28.58 22.39
N PHE A 430 -7.40 29.75 22.57
CA PHE A 430 -7.14 30.36 23.88
C PHE A 430 -7.67 31.79 23.89
N ASP A 431 -8.42 32.17 24.92
CA ASP A 431 -8.81 33.56 25.14
C ASP A 431 -7.71 34.29 25.90
N LEU A 432 -6.98 35.15 25.21
CA LEU A 432 -5.87 35.92 25.78
C LEU A 432 -6.30 37.35 26.17
N ARG A 433 -7.59 37.69 26.07
CA ARG A 433 -8.07 39.03 26.40
C ARG A 433 -7.84 39.33 27.88
N GLY A 434 -7.30 40.51 28.17
CA GLY A 434 -7.03 40.96 29.53
C GLY A 434 -5.71 40.47 30.12
N LEU A 435 -4.93 39.68 29.38
CA LEU A 435 -3.57 39.31 29.78
C LEU A 435 -2.56 40.33 29.25
N SER A 436 -1.60 40.73 30.07
CA SER A 436 -0.44 41.53 29.63
C SER A 436 0.67 40.67 29.03
N GLN A 437 0.68 39.37 29.32
CA GLN A 437 1.63 38.39 28.82
C GLN A 437 1.00 36.99 28.87
N ALA A 438 1.32 36.14 27.89
CA ALA A 438 0.99 34.72 27.87
C ALA A 438 2.21 33.92 27.40
N THR A 439 2.41 32.73 27.95
CA THR A 439 3.49 31.81 27.60
C THR A 439 2.89 30.44 27.28
N LEU A 440 3.33 29.83 26.18
CA LEU A 440 3.01 28.46 25.81
C LEU A 440 4.28 27.61 25.92
N GLU A 441 4.26 26.61 26.80
CA GLU A 441 5.29 25.58 26.92
C GLU A 441 4.69 24.26 26.42
N VAL A 442 5.37 23.60 25.47
CA VAL A 442 4.93 22.34 24.88
C VAL A 442 6.06 21.33 24.86
N TRP A 443 5.70 20.05 25.03
CA TRP A 443 6.57 18.92 24.77
C TRP A 443 6.05 18.21 23.52
N LEU A 444 6.89 18.10 22.50
CA LEU A 444 6.52 17.50 21.22
C LEU A 444 7.31 16.23 21.01
N TRP A 445 6.62 15.22 20.50
CA TRP A 445 7.22 14.05 19.87
C TRP A 445 6.68 14.03 18.44
N TYR A 446 7.56 13.82 17.49
CA TYR A 446 7.25 13.73 16.07
C TYR A 446 8.10 12.62 15.47
N ASP A 447 7.53 11.96 14.48
CA ASP A 447 8.19 11.02 13.59
C ASP A 447 8.06 11.67 12.22
N ILE A 448 9.19 12.14 11.67
CA ILE A 448 9.23 12.84 10.39
C ILE A 448 10.25 12.12 9.52
N GLU A 449 9.87 11.87 8.28
CA GLU A 449 10.71 11.19 7.31
C GLU A 449 11.62 12.22 6.64
N GLU A 450 12.93 12.03 6.80
CA GLU A 450 13.92 12.85 6.08
C GLU A 450 13.68 12.70 4.57
N ASP A 451 13.68 13.84 3.87
CA ASP A 451 13.43 13.98 2.42
C ASP A 451 11.97 13.81 1.94
N TRP A 452 11.01 13.44 2.80
CA TRP A 452 9.59 13.25 2.43
C TRP A 452 8.62 14.26 3.07
N ASP A 453 8.80 14.57 4.36
CA ASP A 453 7.99 15.52 5.14
C ASP A 453 8.53 16.96 5.10
#